data_AF-A0A232EV79-F1
#
_entry.id   AF-A0A232EV79-F1
#
_cell.length_a   1.000
_cell.length_b   1.000
_cell.length_c   1.000
_cell.angle_alpha   90.00
_cell.angle_beta   90.00
_cell.angle_gamma   90.00
#
_symmetry.space_group_name_H-M   'P 1'
#
loop_
_entity.id
_entity.type
_entity.pdbx_description
1 polymer ?
#
loop_
_entity_poly.entity_id
_entity_poly.type
_entity_poly.pdbx_seq_one_letter_code
_entity_poly.pdbx_strand_id
1 'polypeptide(L)'
;MTMAGTFLFFTMVNVMGLIVLYFILPETEGRMLKEIEDHYAGVYSLHAFYEFILTAMAMEMSKAVPVVGYKIFVQLMAKHDPKLSSSSIAKLTSMRNSYQNRKPVGLSLLWSFNQGGRENLAVGLKVWHEVLAPMLEAKSYASYVMKILSDLLKWHSDEETLQSDLYLSIVEDFFSGKLNISQAIIDEGIPHLQKLRTILFQNKSVNYRKLFETLLPKVTSKTPENYKNEVVSALTGCLNNDDRCFAVWKSLYMKNLYISSILLTHIDSNWDSLKPSINSKLLTDVLSAFQLSQEKSKKGKGKDDKYLYSCSNTSEALIKKMSSKKSSKGGFPWKTGCFFLLLIIGAIVAYDTHKHGSFEATSTGKFMRENGITAFAQKTWVSTKLYSAKGLEYLESTSPEYYKAVVDFSTPYVKLAGDFYLVVKNSSVKLYDNVSTYVVAKIPVIQASVEHYVPGLLDSVQKNSLKGVEIVKIYSAWIAEQTVENSVKATRWLKTNVFVGKLSPESLQSYASQAINTTHTFASQTYDWVYEKVQTLSKVE
;
A
#
# COMPACT_ATOMS: atom_id res chain seq x y z
N MET A 1 -50.37 14.36 -43.62
CA MET A 1 -51.07 14.96 -42.47
C MET A 1 -52.24 15.77 -43.01
N THR A 2 -53.44 15.59 -42.44
CA THR A 2 -54.56 16.49 -42.72
C THR A 2 -54.28 17.85 -42.08
N MET A 3 -54.88 18.93 -42.59
CA MET A 3 -54.69 20.29 -42.05
C MET A 3 -54.95 20.33 -40.53
N ALA A 4 -56.01 19.65 -40.07
CA ALA A 4 -56.32 19.48 -38.65
C ALA A 4 -55.22 18.74 -37.87
N GLY A 5 -54.59 17.72 -38.47
CA GLY A 5 -53.45 17.00 -37.86
C GLY A 5 -52.20 17.86 -37.70
N THR A 6 -51.93 18.77 -38.63
CA THR A 6 -50.82 19.72 -38.54
C THR A 6 -51.09 20.76 -37.44
N PHE A 7 -52.31 21.29 -37.33
CA PHE A 7 -52.68 22.18 -36.21
C PHE A 7 -52.61 21.48 -34.85
N LEU A 8 -53.07 20.24 -34.75
CA LEU A 8 -52.93 19.44 -33.54
C LEU A 8 -51.48 19.21 -33.16
N PHE A 9 -50.62 18.89 -34.13
CA PHE A 9 -49.19 18.72 -33.89
C PHE A 9 -48.52 20.01 -33.42
N PHE A 10 -48.76 21.15 -34.07
CA PHE A 10 -48.23 22.44 -33.62
C PHE A 10 -48.77 22.85 -32.26
N THR A 11 -50.05 22.59 -31.98
CA THR A 11 -50.64 22.87 -30.66
C THR A 11 -49.97 22.00 -29.59
N MET A 12 -49.76 20.71 -29.87
CA MET A 12 -49.09 19.80 -28.94
C MET A 12 -47.63 20.21 -28.71
N VAL A 13 -46.90 20.60 -29.75
CA VAL A 13 -45.51 21.10 -29.63
C VAL A 13 -45.45 22.40 -28.83
N ASN A 14 -46.37 23.34 -29.05
CA ASN A 14 -46.44 24.58 -28.29
C ASN A 14 -46.83 24.35 -26.83
N VAL A 15 -47.82 23.50 -26.56
CA VAL A 15 -48.22 23.12 -25.19
C VAL A 15 -47.07 22.42 -24.48
N MET A 16 -46.38 21.50 -25.16
CA MET A 16 -45.21 20.82 -24.61
C MET A 16 -44.06 21.80 -24.36
N GLY A 17 -43.82 22.75 -25.27
CA GLY A 17 -42.85 23.84 -25.08
C GLY A 17 -43.20 24.76 -23.91
N LEU A 18 -44.50 25.03 -23.70
CA LEU A 18 -45.00 25.86 -22.61
C LEU A 18 -44.91 25.15 -21.25
N ILE A 19 -45.18 23.84 -21.22
CA ILE A 19 -44.96 22.98 -20.04
C ILE A 19 -43.46 22.92 -19.71
N VAL A 20 -42.61 22.71 -20.73
CA VAL A 20 -41.15 22.68 -20.55
C VAL A 20 -40.64 24.03 -20.05
N LEU A 21 -41.10 25.15 -20.61
CA LEU A 21 -40.78 26.50 -20.12
C LEU A 21 -41.24 26.68 -18.68
N TYR A 22 -42.49 26.31 -18.34
CA TYR A 22 -43.04 26.42 -16.99
C TYR A 22 -42.22 25.66 -15.94
N PHE A 23 -41.72 24.46 -16.27
CA PHE A 23 -40.89 23.66 -15.36
C PHE A 23 -39.39 24.01 -15.38
N ILE A 24 -38.89 24.69 -16.42
CA ILE A 24 -37.48 25.16 -16.53
C ILE A 24 -37.31 26.60 -16.02
N LEU A 25 -38.39 27.36 -15.80
CA LEU A 25 -38.41 28.71 -15.23
C LEU A 25 -38.68 28.83 -13.70
N PRO A 26 -38.29 27.90 -12.80
CA PRO A 26 -38.52 28.10 -11.37
C PRO A 26 -37.67 29.25 -10.78
N GLU A 27 -36.75 29.87 -11.54
CA GLU A 27 -36.02 31.08 -11.12
C GLU A 27 -36.81 32.39 -11.25
N THR A 28 -38.06 32.35 -11.71
CA THR A 28 -38.90 33.56 -11.96
C THR A 28 -40.17 33.67 -11.12
N GLU A 29 -40.45 32.71 -10.24
CA GLU A 29 -41.59 32.83 -9.31
C GLU A 29 -41.42 34.07 -8.41
N GLY A 30 -42.28 35.07 -8.62
CA GLY A 30 -42.33 36.31 -7.83
C GLY A 30 -41.59 37.52 -8.40
N ARG A 31 -41.02 37.46 -9.62
CA ARG A 31 -40.31 38.61 -10.23
C ARG A 31 -41.12 39.26 -11.35
N MET A 32 -41.10 40.59 -11.45
CA MET A 32 -41.80 41.32 -12.52
C MET A 32 -41.08 41.12 -13.87
N LEU A 33 -41.83 41.14 -14.99
CA LEU A 33 -41.26 41.03 -16.35
C LEU A 33 -40.12 42.02 -16.61
N LYS A 34 -40.23 43.23 -16.06
CA LYS A 34 -39.20 44.27 -16.12
C LYS A 34 -37.92 43.89 -15.36
N GLU A 35 -38.02 43.22 -14.21
CA GLU A 35 -36.85 42.75 -13.46
C GLU A 35 -36.14 41.60 -14.18
N ILE A 36 -36.91 40.79 -14.91
CA ILE A 36 -36.38 39.73 -15.78
C ILE A 36 -35.68 40.36 -16.99
N GLU A 37 -36.30 41.34 -17.64
CA GLU A 37 -35.71 42.10 -18.75
C GLU A 37 -34.44 42.84 -18.30
N ASP A 38 -34.47 43.53 -17.17
CA ASP A 38 -33.33 44.24 -16.58
C ASP A 38 -32.22 43.26 -16.14
N HIS A 39 -32.57 42.08 -15.64
CA HIS A 39 -31.59 41.02 -15.32
C HIS A 39 -30.87 40.53 -16.57
N TYR A 40 -31.60 40.21 -17.65
CA TYR A 40 -30.99 39.75 -18.91
C TYR A 40 -30.26 40.87 -19.67
N ALA A 41 -30.78 42.09 -19.66
CA ALA A 41 -30.11 43.28 -20.20
C ALA A 41 -28.85 43.61 -19.39
N GLY A 42 -28.88 43.46 -18.07
CA GLY A 42 -27.74 43.63 -17.17
C GLY A 42 -26.65 42.59 -17.42
N VAL A 43 -27.01 41.31 -17.60
CA VAL A 43 -26.06 40.24 -17.95
C VAL A 43 -25.42 40.50 -19.31
N TYR A 44 -26.19 40.87 -20.34
CA TYR A 44 -25.64 41.23 -21.66
C TYR A 44 -24.71 42.44 -21.59
N SER A 45 -25.10 43.46 -20.82
CA SER A 45 -24.30 44.66 -20.57
C SER A 45 -22.99 44.34 -19.84
N LEU A 46 -23.02 43.41 -18.87
CA LEU A 46 -21.84 42.97 -18.12
C LEU A 46 -20.84 42.23 -19.01
N HIS A 47 -21.33 41.35 -19.88
CA HIS A 47 -20.51 40.63 -20.86
C HIS A 47 -19.85 41.60 -21.85
N ALA A 48 -20.62 42.52 -22.44
CA ALA A 48 -20.12 43.52 -23.35
C ALA A 48 -19.08 44.45 -22.68
N PHE A 49 -19.33 44.83 -21.42
CA PHE A 49 -18.40 45.66 -20.65
C PHE A 49 -17.10 44.92 -20.32
N TYR A 50 -17.17 43.63 -19.97
CA TYR A 50 -15.99 42.80 -19.73
C TYR A 50 -15.11 42.72 -20.99
N GLU A 51 -15.71 42.48 -22.15
CA GLU A 51 -14.99 42.46 -23.44
C GLU A 51 -14.43 43.83 -23.81
N PHE A 52 -15.18 44.90 -23.56
CA PHE A 52 -14.71 46.27 -23.77
C PHE A 52 -13.46 46.56 -22.93
N ILE A 53 -13.47 46.22 -21.64
CA ILE A 53 -12.32 46.40 -20.74
C ILE A 53 -11.09 45.63 -21.26
N LEU A 54 -11.25 44.38 -21.69
CA LEU A 54 -10.15 43.58 -22.24
C LEU A 54 -9.55 44.22 -23.50
N THR A 55 -10.41 44.71 -24.39
CA THR A 55 -9.99 45.35 -25.64
C THR A 55 -9.31 46.70 -25.36
N ALA A 56 -9.90 47.53 -24.50
CA ALA A 56 -9.34 48.81 -24.07
C ALA A 56 -7.99 48.61 -23.39
N MET A 57 -7.87 47.62 -22.50
CA MET A 57 -6.60 47.25 -21.87
C MET A 57 -5.54 46.92 -22.92
N ALA A 58 -5.85 46.06 -23.90
CA ALA A 58 -4.88 45.68 -24.93
C ALA A 58 -4.45 46.86 -25.82
N MET A 59 -5.39 47.76 -26.13
CA MET A 59 -5.13 48.99 -26.87
C MET A 59 -4.25 49.98 -26.08
N GLU A 60 -4.54 50.22 -24.81
CA GLU A 60 -3.75 51.14 -23.99
C GLU A 60 -2.35 50.58 -23.66
N MET A 61 -2.24 49.27 -23.39
CA MET A 61 -0.92 48.62 -23.26
C MET A 61 -0.08 48.74 -24.53
N SER A 62 -0.73 48.73 -25.70
CA SER A 62 -0.05 48.92 -26.98
C SER A 62 0.54 50.32 -27.16
N LYS A 63 0.04 51.29 -26.39
CA LYS A 63 0.55 52.67 -26.30
C LYS A 63 1.53 52.85 -25.13
N ALA A 64 1.95 51.77 -24.48
CA ALA A 64 2.77 51.77 -23.27
C ALA A 64 2.17 52.54 -22.07
N VAL A 65 0.84 52.67 -22.02
CA VAL A 65 0.12 53.30 -20.91
C VAL A 65 -0.08 52.26 -19.78
N PRO A 66 0.04 52.66 -18.49
CA PRO A 66 -0.27 51.78 -17.37
C PRO A 66 -1.74 51.33 -17.36
N VAL A 67 -1.97 50.03 -17.22
CA VAL A 67 -3.33 49.43 -17.28
C VAL A 67 -3.78 48.73 -16.00
N VAL A 68 -3.19 49.10 -14.85
CA VAL A 68 -3.48 48.44 -13.56
C VAL A 68 -4.96 48.52 -13.20
N GLY A 69 -5.61 49.67 -13.46
CA GLY A 69 -7.05 49.84 -13.24
C GLY A 69 -7.88 48.82 -14.02
N TYR A 70 -7.61 48.64 -15.32
CA TYR A 70 -8.30 47.63 -16.14
C TYR A 70 -8.11 46.22 -15.59
N LYS A 71 -6.89 45.86 -15.17
CA LYS A 71 -6.61 44.53 -14.58
C LYS A 71 -7.39 44.29 -13.30
N ILE A 72 -7.52 45.30 -12.44
CA ILE A 72 -8.33 45.22 -11.22
C ILE A 72 -9.81 45.00 -11.58
N PHE A 73 -10.35 45.76 -12.55
CA PHE A 73 -11.73 45.58 -12.99
C PHE A 73 -11.99 44.19 -13.57
N VAL A 74 -11.13 43.69 -14.47
CA VAL A 74 -11.23 42.33 -15.01
C VAL A 74 -11.27 41.30 -13.87
N GLN A 75 -10.34 41.42 -12.92
CA GLN A 75 -10.26 40.47 -11.81
C GLN A 75 -11.51 40.51 -10.92
N LEU A 76 -12.03 41.70 -10.60
CA LEU A 76 -13.24 41.85 -9.78
C LEU A 76 -14.48 41.32 -10.51
N MET A 77 -14.62 41.62 -11.80
CA MET A 77 -15.74 41.13 -12.61
C MET A 77 -15.71 39.61 -12.71
N ALA A 78 -14.55 39.04 -13.04
CA ALA A 78 -14.40 37.59 -13.14
C ALA A 78 -14.50 36.86 -11.79
N LYS A 79 -14.25 37.57 -10.68
CA LYS A 79 -14.53 37.05 -9.34
C LYS A 79 -16.03 36.98 -9.05
N HIS A 80 -16.79 38.00 -9.46
CA HIS A 80 -18.23 38.06 -9.22
C HIS A 80 -19.01 37.14 -10.17
N ASP A 81 -18.65 37.13 -11.45
CA ASP A 81 -19.21 36.20 -12.45
C ASP A 81 -18.07 35.51 -13.22
N PRO A 82 -17.61 34.34 -12.77
CA PRO A 82 -16.55 33.59 -13.42
C PRO A 82 -16.87 33.24 -14.88
N LYS A 83 -18.15 33.05 -15.22
CA LYS A 83 -18.56 32.59 -16.56
C LYS A 83 -18.19 33.60 -17.64
N LEU A 84 -18.04 34.89 -17.30
CA LEU A 84 -17.53 35.94 -18.18
C LEU A 84 -16.18 35.58 -18.84
N SER A 85 -15.34 34.82 -18.14
CA SER A 85 -14.06 34.36 -18.69
C SER A 85 -14.22 33.32 -19.80
N SER A 86 -15.35 32.63 -19.87
CA SER A 86 -15.62 31.52 -20.80
C SER A 86 -16.78 31.76 -21.78
N SER A 87 -17.47 32.90 -21.65
CA SER A 87 -18.66 33.22 -22.43
C SER A 87 -18.37 33.42 -23.92
N SER A 88 -17.19 33.97 -24.26
CA SER A 88 -16.84 34.41 -25.61
C SER A 88 -15.48 33.87 -26.07
N ILE A 89 -15.29 32.54 -26.04
CA ILE A 89 -14.04 31.88 -26.44
C ILE A 89 -13.52 32.34 -27.80
N ALA A 90 -14.41 32.51 -28.79
CA ALA A 90 -14.03 32.97 -30.13
C ALA A 90 -13.38 34.36 -30.11
N LYS A 91 -13.91 35.30 -29.30
CA LYS A 91 -13.38 36.65 -29.15
C LYS A 91 -12.03 36.65 -28.42
N LEU A 92 -11.91 35.87 -27.34
CA LEU A 92 -10.65 35.73 -26.60
C LEU A 92 -9.55 35.14 -27.50
N THR A 93 -9.90 34.14 -28.31
CA THR A 93 -9.00 33.53 -29.30
C THR A 93 -8.56 34.53 -30.36
N SER A 94 -9.51 35.32 -30.90
CA SER A 94 -9.20 36.41 -31.85
C SER A 94 -8.23 37.41 -31.23
N MET A 95 -8.51 37.89 -30.01
CA MET A 95 -7.67 38.87 -29.32
C MET A 95 -6.27 38.32 -29.02
N ARG A 96 -6.17 37.08 -28.54
CA ARG A 96 -4.89 36.37 -28.36
C ARG A 96 -4.07 36.38 -29.66
N ASN A 97 -4.68 35.99 -30.78
CA ASN A 97 -4.00 35.93 -32.07
C ASN A 97 -3.54 37.32 -32.54
N SER A 98 -4.36 38.37 -32.34
CA SER A 98 -4.00 39.75 -32.72
C SER A 98 -2.79 40.28 -31.94
N TYR A 99 -2.63 39.89 -30.67
CA TYR A 99 -1.58 40.39 -29.78
C TYR A 99 -0.44 39.40 -29.52
N GLN A 100 -0.43 38.22 -30.15
CA GLN A 100 0.57 37.18 -29.90
C GLN A 100 2.02 37.64 -30.11
N ASN A 101 2.25 38.57 -31.05
CA ASN A 101 3.57 39.13 -31.35
C ASN A 101 3.98 40.27 -30.39
N ARG A 102 3.08 40.73 -29.52
CA ARG A 102 3.32 41.78 -28.53
C ARG A 102 3.37 41.16 -27.13
N LYS A 103 4.51 40.55 -26.78
CA LYS A 103 4.68 39.73 -25.57
C LYS A 103 4.10 40.35 -24.27
N PRO A 104 4.35 41.63 -23.92
CA PRO A 104 3.77 42.20 -22.70
C PRO A 104 2.24 42.25 -22.69
N VAL A 105 1.64 42.55 -23.85
CA VAL A 105 0.18 42.60 -24.03
C VAL A 105 -0.38 41.18 -24.00
N GLY A 106 0.22 40.26 -24.76
CA GLY A 106 -0.18 38.86 -24.81
C GLY A 106 -0.19 38.21 -23.43
N LEU A 107 0.89 38.35 -22.64
CA LEU A 107 0.95 37.80 -21.28
C LEU A 107 -0.11 38.38 -20.35
N SER A 108 -0.38 39.69 -20.45
CA SER A 108 -1.42 40.35 -19.65
C SER A 108 -2.83 39.90 -20.05
N LEU A 109 -3.06 39.61 -21.33
CA LEU A 109 -4.32 39.04 -21.81
C LEU A 109 -4.52 37.60 -21.34
N LEU A 110 -3.51 36.73 -21.48
CA LEU A 110 -3.60 35.34 -20.98
C LEU A 110 -3.87 35.31 -19.47
N TRP A 111 -3.24 36.21 -18.71
CA TRP A 111 -3.55 36.40 -17.28
C TRP A 111 -5.02 36.78 -17.08
N SER A 112 -5.49 37.78 -17.83
CA SER A 112 -6.84 38.35 -17.70
C SER A 112 -7.92 37.32 -18.03
N PHE A 113 -7.74 36.54 -19.09
CA PHE A 113 -8.69 35.51 -19.51
C PHE A 113 -8.88 34.43 -18.46
N ASN A 114 -7.85 34.14 -17.66
CA ASN A 114 -7.91 33.09 -16.64
C ASN A 114 -8.42 33.57 -15.27
N GLN A 115 -8.84 34.83 -15.11
CA GLN A 115 -9.25 35.31 -13.77
C GLN A 115 -10.48 34.59 -13.24
N GLY A 116 -11.46 34.22 -14.08
CA GLY A 116 -12.63 33.44 -13.64
C GLY A 116 -12.25 32.04 -13.18
N GLY A 117 -11.13 31.50 -13.69
CA GLY A 117 -10.58 30.23 -13.25
C GLY A 117 -10.12 30.20 -11.80
N ARG A 118 -9.93 31.35 -11.14
CA ARG A 118 -9.64 31.40 -9.70
C ARG A 118 -10.82 30.94 -8.84
N GLU A 119 -12.04 31.22 -9.27
CA GLU A 119 -13.27 30.92 -8.51
C GLU A 119 -13.96 29.66 -9.03
N ASN A 120 -13.71 29.25 -10.28
CA ASN A 120 -14.34 28.07 -10.87
C ASN A 120 -13.36 27.27 -11.74
N LEU A 121 -13.03 26.04 -11.33
CA LEU A 121 -12.07 25.20 -12.06
C LEU A 121 -12.53 24.89 -13.49
N ALA A 122 -13.81 24.56 -13.69
CA ALA A 122 -14.32 24.19 -15.01
C ALA A 122 -14.21 25.33 -16.02
N VAL A 123 -14.53 26.56 -15.59
CA VAL A 123 -14.32 27.78 -16.39
C VAL A 123 -12.84 27.96 -16.71
N GLY A 124 -11.97 27.87 -15.70
CA GLY A 124 -10.53 28.06 -15.86
C GLY A 124 -9.91 27.04 -16.83
N LEU A 125 -10.23 25.76 -16.67
CA LEU A 125 -9.76 24.69 -17.54
C LEU A 125 -10.32 24.81 -18.96
N LYS A 126 -11.57 25.24 -19.13
CA LYS A 126 -12.15 25.49 -20.45
C LYS A 126 -11.40 26.60 -21.19
N VAL A 127 -11.17 27.73 -20.53
CA VAL A 127 -10.38 28.84 -21.10
C VAL A 127 -8.94 28.40 -21.36
N TRP A 128 -8.35 27.67 -20.42
CA TRP A 128 -7.00 27.15 -20.58
C TRP A 128 -6.89 26.25 -21.81
N HIS A 129 -7.80 25.29 -21.96
CA HIS A 129 -7.81 24.32 -23.05
C HIS A 129 -8.08 24.98 -24.40
N GLU A 130 -9.13 25.80 -24.50
CA GLU A 130 -9.59 26.34 -25.79
C GLU A 130 -8.80 27.59 -26.23
N VAL A 131 -8.32 28.41 -25.28
CA VAL A 131 -7.67 29.70 -25.59
C VAL A 131 -6.18 29.69 -25.27
N LEU A 132 -5.72 29.10 -24.18
CA LEU A 132 -4.30 29.23 -23.77
C LEU A 132 -3.43 28.11 -24.34
N ALA A 133 -3.92 26.87 -24.39
CA ALA A 133 -3.15 25.69 -24.78
C ALA A 133 -2.49 25.79 -26.17
N PRO A 134 -3.10 26.42 -27.20
CA PRO A 134 -2.40 26.64 -28.48
C PRO A 134 -1.12 27.46 -28.37
N MET A 135 -0.94 28.25 -27.30
CA MET A 135 0.29 29.01 -27.05
C MET A 135 1.42 28.17 -26.45
N LEU A 136 1.20 26.88 -26.19
CA LEU A 136 2.25 25.93 -25.79
C LEU A 136 3.25 25.66 -26.92
N GLU A 137 2.87 25.89 -28.18
CA GLU A 137 3.77 25.79 -29.34
C GLU A 137 4.80 26.93 -29.35
N ALA A 138 4.43 28.09 -28.79
CA ALA A 138 5.29 29.25 -28.73
C ALA A 138 6.18 29.19 -27.48
N LYS A 139 7.48 28.95 -27.67
CA LYS A 139 8.47 28.91 -26.57
C LYS A 139 8.43 30.14 -25.64
N SER A 140 8.06 31.31 -26.18
CA SER A 140 7.96 32.56 -25.42
C SER A 140 6.78 32.61 -24.44
N TYR A 141 5.78 31.73 -24.59
CA TYR A 141 4.56 31.66 -23.79
C TYR A 141 4.38 30.33 -23.05
N ALA A 142 4.96 29.24 -23.56
CA ALA A 142 4.70 27.87 -23.07
C ALA A 142 4.83 27.73 -21.55
N SER A 143 5.95 28.16 -20.95
CA SER A 143 6.13 28.08 -19.48
C SER A 143 5.12 28.93 -18.70
N TYR A 144 4.66 30.05 -19.26
CA TYR A 144 3.63 30.86 -18.61
C TYR A 144 2.26 30.19 -18.66
N VAL A 145 1.92 29.57 -19.79
CA VAL A 145 0.68 28.80 -19.95
C VAL A 145 0.66 27.58 -19.03
N MET A 146 1.80 26.89 -18.88
CA MET A 146 1.94 25.78 -17.93
C MET A 146 1.81 26.25 -16.48
N LYS A 147 2.43 27.39 -16.14
CA LYS A 147 2.24 28.02 -14.82
C LYS A 147 0.78 28.32 -14.53
N ILE A 148 0.02 28.81 -15.52
CA ILE A 148 -1.42 29.04 -15.35
C ILE A 148 -2.17 27.74 -15.02
N LEU A 149 -1.88 26.63 -15.72
CA LEU A 149 -2.48 25.34 -15.40
C LEU A 149 -2.11 24.88 -13.99
N SER A 150 -0.82 24.99 -13.63
CA SER A 150 -0.32 24.65 -12.30
C SER A 150 -1.04 25.42 -11.21
N ASP A 151 -1.18 26.75 -11.37
CA ASP A 151 -1.87 27.62 -10.43
C ASP A 151 -3.36 27.24 -10.32
N LEU A 152 -4.05 26.97 -11.43
CA LEU A 152 -5.45 26.52 -11.45
C LEU A 152 -5.65 25.24 -10.63
N LEU A 153 -4.82 24.22 -10.89
CA LEU A 153 -4.92 22.92 -10.19
C LEU A 153 -4.54 23.02 -8.71
N LYS A 154 -3.73 24.02 -8.35
CA LYS A 154 -3.38 24.32 -6.96
C LYS A 154 -4.52 25.02 -6.21
N TRP A 155 -5.19 25.98 -6.84
CA TRP A 155 -6.33 26.68 -6.23
C TRP A 155 -7.53 25.77 -6.00
N HIS A 156 -7.68 24.75 -6.86
CA HIS A 156 -8.82 23.83 -6.87
C HIS A 156 -8.40 22.39 -6.51
N SER A 157 -7.50 22.24 -5.52
CA SER A 157 -6.97 20.93 -5.13
C SER A 157 -7.99 19.99 -4.52
N ASP A 158 -9.08 20.56 -3.98
CA ASP A 158 -10.17 19.90 -3.26
C ASP A 158 -11.49 19.93 -4.05
N GLU A 159 -11.40 20.23 -5.35
CA GLU A 159 -12.57 20.33 -6.24
C GLU A 159 -13.20 18.96 -6.48
N GLU A 160 -14.53 18.88 -6.38
CA GLU A 160 -15.27 17.64 -6.54
C GLU A 160 -16.25 17.65 -7.72
N THR A 161 -16.26 18.70 -8.57
CA THR A 161 -17.26 18.82 -9.66
C THR A 161 -16.71 18.68 -11.08
N LEU A 162 -15.41 18.40 -11.23
CA LEU A 162 -14.76 18.26 -12.53
C LEU A 162 -15.45 17.20 -13.41
N GLN A 163 -15.82 17.58 -14.62
CA GLN A 163 -16.50 16.72 -15.60
C GLN A 163 -15.50 15.85 -16.37
N SER A 164 -15.88 14.61 -16.66
CA SER A 164 -15.06 13.67 -17.42
C SER A 164 -14.73 14.16 -18.82
N ASP A 165 -15.68 14.80 -19.50
CA ASP A 165 -15.52 15.21 -20.90
C ASP A 165 -14.43 16.29 -21.06
N LEU A 166 -14.36 17.23 -20.10
CA LEU A 166 -13.33 18.27 -20.08
C LEU A 166 -11.94 17.69 -19.77
N TYR A 167 -11.85 16.73 -18.85
CA TYR A 167 -10.61 16.00 -18.58
C TYR A 167 -10.12 15.27 -19.85
N LEU A 168 -11.02 14.53 -20.51
CA LEU A 168 -10.69 13.77 -21.71
C LEU A 168 -10.23 14.68 -22.85
N SER A 169 -10.93 15.79 -23.09
CA SER A 169 -10.59 16.72 -24.16
C SER A 169 -9.21 17.34 -23.96
N ILE A 170 -8.86 17.72 -22.73
CA ILE A 170 -7.55 18.26 -22.38
C ILE A 170 -6.45 17.23 -22.61
N VAL A 171 -6.62 16.02 -22.08
CA VAL A 171 -5.59 14.97 -22.16
C VAL A 171 -5.39 14.52 -23.61
N GLU A 172 -6.48 14.39 -24.38
CA GLU A 172 -6.40 14.02 -25.79
C GLU A 172 -5.70 15.08 -26.63
N ASP A 173 -6.10 16.35 -26.52
CA ASP A 173 -5.47 17.42 -27.30
C ASP A 173 -4.00 17.61 -26.91
N PHE A 174 -3.65 17.43 -25.63
CA PHE A 174 -2.26 17.56 -25.15
C PHE A 174 -1.32 16.51 -25.75
N PHE A 175 -1.78 15.26 -25.91
CA PHE A 175 -0.93 14.17 -26.40
C PHE A 175 -1.18 13.75 -27.86
N SER A 176 -2.26 14.19 -28.50
CA SER A 176 -2.61 13.79 -29.87
C SER A 176 -1.61 14.26 -30.94
N GLY A 177 -0.73 15.21 -30.61
CA GLY A 177 0.13 15.89 -31.58
C GLY A 177 -0.59 16.94 -32.41
N LYS A 178 -1.86 17.23 -32.09
CA LYS A 178 -2.62 18.35 -32.67
C LYS A 178 -1.94 19.70 -32.39
N LEU A 179 -1.36 19.82 -31.20
CA LEU A 179 -0.51 20.94 -30.83
C LEU A 179 0.95 20.52 -30.99
N ASN A 180 1.75 21.36 -31.66
CA ASN A 180 3.18 21.12 -31.85
C ASN A 180 3.98 21.50 -30.59
N ILE A 181 3.76 20.73 -29.51
CA ILE A 181 4.37 20.96 -28.20
C ILE A 181 5.75 20.30 -28.14
N SER A 182 6.75 21.04 -27.68
CA SER A 182 8.09 20.49 -27.48
C SER A 182 8.13 19.45 -26.34
N GLN A 183 9.01 18.45 -26.43
CA GLN A 183 9.11 17.39 -25.43
C GLN A 183 9.32 17.91 -24.00
N ALA A 184 10.13 18.95 -23.81
CA ALA A 184 10.36 19.55 -22.49
C ALA A 184 9.06 20.07 -21.83
N ILE A 185 8.15 20.64 -22.62
CA ILE A 185 6.85 21.14 -22.13
C ILE A 185 5.88 19.97 -21.90
N ILE A 186 5.97 18.91 -22.70
CA ILE A 186 5.22 17.67 -22.44
C ILE A 186 5.62 17.09 -21.09
N ASP A 187 6.93 17.00 -20.82
CA ASP A 187 7.46 16.47 -19.56
C ASP A 187 7.06 17.34 -18.36
N GLU A 188 7.05 18.68 -18.51
CA GLU A 188 6.51 19.62 -17.51
C GLU A 188 5.00 19.45 -17.28
N GLY A 189 4.24 19.14 -18.33
CA GLY A 189 2.79 18.99 -18.27
C GLY A 189 2.30 17.69 -17.64
N ILE A 190 3.09 16.61 -17.69
CA ILE A 190 2.68 15.28 -17.17
C ILE A 190 2.22 15.34 -15.70
N PRO A 191 2.97 15.92 -14.75
CA PRO A 191 2.51 16.05 -13.36
C PRO A 191 1.20 16.83 -13.21
N HIS A 192 0.97 17.84 -14.07
CA HIS A 192 -0.27 18.61 -14.05
C HIS A 192 -1.47 17.78 -14.52
N LEU A 193 -1.31 16.97 -15.56
CA LEU A 193 -2.35 16.05 -16.02
C LEU A 193 -2.65 14.95 -14.99
N GLN A 194 -1.63 14.43 -14.30
CA GLN A 194 -1.81 13.49 -13.20
C GLN A 194 -2.59 14.12 -12.03
N LYS A 195 -2.32 15.38 -11.69
CA LYS A 195 -3.08 16.11 -10.67
C LYS A 195 -4.52 16.36 -11.13
N LEU A 196 -4.73 16.71 -12.41
CA LEU A 196 -6.07 16.85 -12.99
C LEU A 196 -6.86 15.54 -12.92
N ARG A 197 -6.24 14.39 -13.24
CA ARG A 197 -6.84 13.07 -13.05
C ARG A 197 -7.22 12.86 -11.58
N THR A 198 -6.32 13.18 -10.64
CA THR A 198 -6.60 13.03 -9.21
C THR A 198 -7.84 13.82 -8.79
N ILE A 199 -8.00 15.06 -9.28
CA ILE A 199 -9.19 15.89 -9.05
C ILE A 199 -10.44 15.23 -9.66
N LEU A 200 -10.36 14.70 -10.89
CA LEU A 200 -11.49 13.98 -11.50
C LEU A 200 -11.99 12.82 -10.63
N PHE A 201 -11.07 12.06 -10.02
CA PHE A 201 -11.42 10.93 -9.16
C PHE A 201 -11.88 11.33 -7.74
N GLN A 202 -11.78 12.60 -7.35
CA GLN A 202 -12.45 13.12 -6.15
C GLN A 202 -13.96 13.31 -6.39
N ASN A 203 -14.36 13.54 -7.65
CA ASN A 203 -15.76 13.73 -8.02
C ASN A 203 -16.57 12.42 -7.94
N LYS A 204 -17.37 12.28 -6.89
CA LYS A 204 -18.23 11.10 -6.63
C LYS A 204 -19.39 10.95 -7.61
N SER A 205 -19.73 11.99 -8.37
CA SER A 205 -20.83 11.95 -9.35
C SER A 205 -20.40 11.44 -10.73
N VAL A 206 -19.10 11.23 -10.96
CA VAL A 206 -18.59 10.73 -12.24
C VAL A 206 -19.13 9.33 -12.52
N ASN A 207 -19.65 9.14 -13.72
CA ASN A 207 -20.01 7.82 -14.22
C ASN A 207 -18.74 7.08 -14.67
N TYR A 208 -18.03 6.47 -13.72
CA TYR A 208 -16.78 5.74 -13.99
C TYR A 208 -16.97 4.58 -14.97
N ARG A 209 -18.15 3.95 -14.98
CA ARG A 209 -18.50 2.94 -15.98
C ARG A 209 -18.42 3.50 -17.41
N LYS A 210 -19.09 4.63 -17.66
CA LYS A 210 -19.08 5.30 -18.98
C LYS A 210 -17.68 5.81 -19.33
N LEU A 211 -16.95 6.35 -18.36
CA LEU A 211 -15.56 6.79 -18.54
C LEU A 211 -14.66 5.62 -18.94
N PHE A 212 -14.75 4.48 -18.26
CA PHE A 212 -13.99 3.27 -18.58
C PHE A 212 -14.31 2.76 -20.00
N GLU A 213 -15.60 2.68 -20.34
CA GLU A 213 -16.07 2.28 -21.68
C GLU A 213 -15.56 3.22 -22.78
N THR A 214 -15.45 4.52 -22.49
CA THR A 214 -14.95 5.54 -23.42
C THR A 214 -13.44 5.46 -23.59
N LEU A 215 -12.69 5.21 -22.51
CA LEU A 215 -11.23 5.21 -22.50
C LEU A 215 -10.63 3.96 -23.12
N LEU A 216 -11.21 2.79 -22.86
CA LEU A 216 -10.66 1.51 -23.26
C LEU A 216 -10.35 1.42 -24.78
N PRO A 217 -11.24 1.80 -25.71
CA PRO A 217 -10.97 1.70 -27.14
C PRO A 217 -10.01 2.80 -27.67
N LYS A 218 -9.68 3.84 -26.88
CA LYS A 218 -8.85 4.97 -27.35
C LYS A 218 -7.36 4.65 -27.47
N VAL A 219 -6.90 3.54 -26.88
CA VAL A 219 -5.49 3.15 -26.92
C VAL A 219 -5.24 2.06 -27.95
N THR A 220 -4.38 2.38 -28.92
CA THR A 220 -3.91 1.47 -29.97
C THR A 220 -2.39 1.33 -29.92
N SER A 221 -1.84 0.41 -30.70
CA SER A 221 -0.38 0.20 -30.77
C SER A 221 0.41 1.43 -31.22
N LYS A 222 -0.22 2.33 -31.99
CA LYS A 222 0.38 3.57 -32.50
C LYS A 222 0.28 4.76 -31.54
N THR A 223 -0.45 4.60 -30.44
CA THR A 223 -0.70 5.69 -29.49
C THR A 223 0.59 6.12 -28.77
N PRO A 224 0.84 7.42 -28.53
CA PRO A 224 2.02 7.88 -27.79
C PRO A 224 2.10 7.29 -26.38
N GLU A 225 3.30 6.95 -25.92
CA GLU A 225 3.49 6.22 -24.65
C GLU A 225 2.98 7.00 -23.44
N ASN A 226 3.19 8.31 -23.39
CA ASN A 226 2.70 9.16 -22.30
C ASN A 226 1.17 9.15 -22.20
N TYR A 227 0.46 9.20 -23.34
CA TYR A 227 -0.99 9.10 -23.36
C TYR A 227 -1.48 7.70 -22.97
N LYS A 228 -0.78 6.64 -23.40
CA LYS A 228 -1.08 5.27 -22.94
C LYS A 228 -1.02 5.18 -21.41
N ASN A 229 0.06 5.69 -20.82
CA ASN A 229 0.26 5.66 -19.37
C ASN A 229 -0.83 6.44 -18.62
N GLU A 230 -1.24 7.61 -19.14
CA GLU A 230 -2.30 8.42 -18.57
C GLU A 230 -3.67 7.70 -18.63
N VAL A 231 -4.01 7.15 -19.80
CA VAL A 231 -5.27 6.39 -19.99
C VAL A 231 -5.30 5.13 -19.13
N VAL A 232 -4.21 4.37 -19.07
CA VAL A 232 -4.12 3.16 -18.24
C VAL A 232 -4.30 3.49 -16.76
N SER A 233 -3.69 4.58 -16.30
CA SER A 233 -3.86 5.04 -14.92
C SER A 233 -5.30 5.48 -14.62
N ALA A 234 -5.97 6.13 -15.58
CA ALA A 234 -7.39 6.47 -15.46
C ALA A 234 -8.31 5.24 -15.48
N LEU A 235 -8.01 4.23 -16.33
CA LEU A 235 -8.73 2.95 -16.33
C LEU A 235 -8.59 2.23 -14.98
N THR A 236 -7.38 2.20 -14.41
CA THR A 236 -7.13 1.68 -13.07
C THR A 236 -7.91 2.45 -12.00
N GLY A 237 -7.95 3.78 -12.09
CA GLY A 237 -8.78 4.62 -11.22
C GLY A 237 -10.27 4.26 -11.29
N CYS A 238 -10.80 3.99 -12.48
CA CYS A 238 -12.19 3.57 -12.65
C CYS A 238 -12.47 2.20 -12.01
N LEU A 239 -11.56 1.23 -12.14
CA LEU A 239 -11.68 -0.09 -11.50
C LEU A 239 -11.64 0.00 -9.97
N ASN A 240 -10.90 0.95 -9.41
CA ASN A 240 -10.82 1.16 -7.96
C ASN A 240 -12.07 1.83 -7.36
N ASN A 241 -12.80 2.62 -8.16
CA ASN A 241 -13.94 3.41 -7.67
C ASN A 241 -15.31 2.80 -8.02
N ASP A 242 -15.40 1.97 -9.07
CA ASP A 242 -16.67 1.38 -9.50
C ASP A 242 -16.50 -0.07 -9.94
N ASP A 243 -17.03 -0.98 -9.12
CA ASP A 243 -17.03 -2.43 -9.36
C ASP A 243 -17.73 -2.82 -10.69
N ARG A 244 -18.62 -1.98 -11.23
CA ARG A 244 -19.29 -2.23 -12.53
C ARG A 244 -18.30 -2.13 -13.70
N CYS A 245 -17.16 -1.46 -13.52
CA CYS A 245 -16.10 -1.39 -14.54
C CYS A 245 -15.54 -2.78 -14.87
N PHE A 246 -15.49 -3.72 -13.91
CA PHE A 246 -15.07 -5.10 -14.16
C PHE A 246 -15.97 -5.81 -15.17
N ALA A 247 -17.29 -5.59 -15.10
CA ALA A 247 -18.25 -6.18 -16.04
C ALA A 247 -18.09 -5.58 -17.45
N VAL A 248 -17.88 -4.26 -17.55
CA VAL A 248 -17.59 -3.59 -18.82
C VAL A 248 -16.30 -4.12 -19.42
N TRP A 249 -15.23 -4.19 -18.62
CA TRP A 249 -13.95 -4.72 -19.05
C TRP A 249 -14.08 -6.15 -19.59
N LYS A 250 -14.80 -7.02 -18.86
CA LYS A 250 -15.10 -8.38 -19.30
C LYS A 250 -15.81 -8.42 -20.65
N SER A 251 -16.78 -7.54 -20.89
CA SER A 251 -17.54 -7.49 -22.15
C SER A 251 -16.71 -6.96 -23.33
N LEU A 252 -15.75 -6.07 -23.08
CA LEU A 252 -14.95 -5.40 -24.11
C LEU A 252 -13.56 -6.02 -24.32
N TYR A 253 -13.16 -6.98 -23.48
CA TYR A 253 -11.83 -7.58 -23.45
C TYR A 253 -11.35 -8.09 -24.80
N MET A 254 -12.14 -8.95 -25.45
CA MET A 254 -11.74 -9.59 -26.73
C MET A 254 -11.56 -8.58 -27.87
N LYS A 255 -12.25 -7.43 -27.82
CA LYS A 255 -12.12 -6.37 -28.82
C LYS A 255 -10.93 -5.44 -28.53
N ASN A 256 -10.39 -5.47 -27.32
CA ASN A 256 -9.41 -4.52 -26.80
C ASN A 256 -8.24 -5.24 -26.12
N LEU A 257 -7.72 -6.30 -26.77
CA LEU A 257 -6.66 -7.15 -26.22
C LEU A 257 -5.35 -6.38 -25.97
N TYR A 258 -4.99 -5.45 -26.87
CA TYR A 258 -3.79 -4.65 -26.75
C TYR A 258 -3.74 -3.85 -25.44
N ILE A 259 -4.72 -2.96 -25.24
CA ILE A 259 -4.80 -2.14 -24.02
C ILE A 259 -5.07 -3.00 -22.78
N SER A 260 -5.80 -4.11 -22.90
CA SER A 260 -6.01 -5.02 -21.77
C SER A 260 -4.71 -5.67 -21.32
N SER A 261 -3.79 -6.00 -22.25
CA SER A 261 -2.47 -6.51 -21.90
C SER A 261 -1.63 -5.49 -21.12
N ILE A 262 -1.72 -4.21 -21.51
CA ILE A 262 -1.01 -3.12 -20.83
C ILE A 262 -1.63 -2.83 -19.47
N LEU A 263 -2.95 -2.77 -19.37
CA LEU A 263 -3.68 -2.56 -18.12
C LEU A 263 -3.38 -3.67 -17.11
N LEU A 264 -3.37 -4.94 -17.54
CA LEU A 264 -2.98 -6.07 -16.69
C LEU A 264 -1.53 -5.95 -16.21
N THR A 265 -0.60 -5.60 -17.12
CA THR A 265 0.81 -5.39 -16.76
C THR A 265 0.98 -4.25 -15.76
N HIS A 266 0.23 -3.16 -15.94
CA HIS A 266 0.24 -2.02 -15.02
C HIS A 266 -0.32 -2.38 -13.64
N ILE A 267 -1.42 -3.13 -13.59
CA ILE A 267 -1.99 -3.65 -12.33
C ILE A 267 -1.00 -4.58 -11.63
N ASP A 268 -0.34 -5.48 -12.37
CA ASP A 268 0.64 -6.40 -11.80
C ASP A 268 1.88 -5.69 -11.23
N SER A 269 2.37 -4.67 -11.95
CA SER A 269 3.53 -3.86 -11.54
C SER A 269 3.22 -2.98 -10.33
N ASN A 270 1.98 -2.49 -10.20
CA ASN A 270 1.53 -1.62 -9.12
C ASN A 270 0.66 -2.37 -8.08
N TRP A 271 0.79 -3.69 -8.01
CA TRP A 271 -0.12 -4.52 -7.22
C TRP A 271 -0.14 -4.15 -5.74
N ASP A 272 1.02 -3.88 -5.15
CA ASP A 272 1.11 -3.58 -3.71
C ASP A 272 0.42 -2.28 -3.32
N SER A 273 0.39 -1.27 -4.20
CA SER A 273 -0.31 -0.01 -3.97
C SER A 273 -1.80 -0.09 -4.30
N LEU A 274 -2.19 -0.91 -5.28
CA LEU A 274 -3.58 -1.06 -5.74
C LEU A 274 -4.40 -2.05 -4.91
N LYS A 275 -3.74 -3.05 -4.31
CA LYS A 275 -4.39 -4.11 -3.54
C LYS A 275 -5.38 -3.62 -2.46
N PRO A 276 -5.10 -2.54 -1.70
CA PRO A 276 -6.03 -2.08 -0.66
C PRO A 276 -7.36 -1.55 -1.20
N SER A 277 -7.36 -0.98 -2.42
CA SER A 277 -8.54 -0.34 -3.03
C SER A 277 -9.26 -1.26 -4.02
N ILE A 278 -8.52 -2.11 -4.74
CA ILE A 278 -9.10 -2.94 -5.80
C ILE A 278 -9.86 -4.15 -5.24
N ASN A 279 -11.06 -4.41 -5.77
CA ASN A 279 -11.86 -5.56 -5.39
C ASN A 279 -11.23 -6.86 -5.91
N SER A 280 -10.42 -7.51 -5.06
CA SER A 280 -9.65 -8.72 -5.43
C SER A 280 -10.55 -9.88 -5.86
N LYS A 281 -11.78 -9.97 -5.34
CA LYS A 281 -12.74 -11.02 -5.72
C LYS A 281 -13.21 -10.82 -7.16
N LEU A 282 -13.71 -9.64 -7.48
CA LEU A 282 -14.16 -9.31 -8.83
C LEU A 282 -13.03 -9.35 -9.85
N LEU A 283 -11.83 -8.88 -9.47
CA LEU A 283 -10.65 -9.00 -10.31
C LEU A 283 -10.35 -10.48 -10.61
N THR A 284 -10.33 -11.35 -9.60
CA THR A 284 -10.12 -12.80 -9.82
C THR A 284 -11.16 -13.37 -10.78
N ASP A 285 -12.45 -13.04 -10.60
CA ASP A 285 -13.54 -13.52 -11.45
C ASP A 285 -13.37 -13.05 -12.91
N VAL A 286 -12.91 -11.82 -13.13
CA VAL A 286 -12.61 -11.28 -14.46
C VAL A 286 -11.39 -11.97 -15.09
N LEU A 287 -10.30 -12.15 -14.33
CA LEU A 287 -9.09 -12.81 -14.82
C LEU A 287 -9.36 -14.28 -15.19
N SER A 288 -10.14 -15.00 -14.39
CA SER A 288 -10.57 -16.36 -14.73
C SER A 288 -11.45 -16.38 -15.99
N ALA A 289 -12.32 -15.40 -16.17
CA ALA A 289 -13.08 -15.27 -17.41
C ALA A 289 -12.19 -14.99 -18.64
N PHE A 290 -11.12 -14.20 -18.47
CA PHE A 290 -10.13 -13.97 -19.52
C PHE A 290 -9.43 -15.26 -19.91
N GLN A 291 -8.97 -16.06 -18.94
CA GLN A 291 -8.32 -17.35 -19.20
C GLN A 291 -9.25 -18.30 -19.99
N LEU A 292 -10.52 -18.42 -19.59
CA LEU A 292 -11.51 -19.23 -20.31
C LEU A 292 -11.77 -18.73 -21.74
N SER A 293 -11.79 -17.42 -21.96
CA SER A 293 -11.98 -16.85 -23.29
C SER A 293 -10.76 -17.08 -24.20
N GLN A 294 -9.55 -17.08 -23.64
CA GLN A 294 -8.30 -17.32 -24.35
C GLN A 294 -8.16 -18.79 -24.78
N GLU A 295 -8.53 -19.75 -23.92
CA GLU A 295 -8.50 -21.18 -24.26
C GLU A 295 -9.37 -21.49 -25.48
N LYS A 296 -10.54 -20.86 -25.58
CA LYS A 296 -11.44 -20.97 -26.74
C LYS A 296 -10.85 -20.36 -28.02
N SER A 297 -9.94 -19.39 -27.88
CA SER A 297 -9.36 -18.63 -28.99
C SER A 297 -8.04 -19.21 -29.53
N LYS A 298 -7.46 -20.26 -28.92
CA LYS A 298 -6.19 -20.92 -29.32
C LYS A 298 -6.18 -21.58 -30.72
N LYS A 299 -7.17 -21.31 -31.58
CA LYS A 299 -7.33 -21.90 -32.92
C LYS A 299 -6.90 -21.01 -34.10
N GLY A 300 -6.32 -19.81 -33.90
CA GLY A 300 -5.88 -18.95 -35.01
C GLY A 300 -4.47 -18.42 -34.82
N LYS A 301 -3.59 -18.56 -35.83
CA LYS A 301 -2.21 -18.00 -35.83
C LYS A 301 -2.25 -16.54 -36.26
N GLY A 302 -2.01 -15.58 -35.36
CA GLY A 302 -2.02 -14.14 -35.69
C GLY A 302 -1.32 -13.24 -34.67
N LYS A 303 -1.15 -11.93 -34.98
CA LYS A 303 -0.56 -10.93 -34.06
C LYS A 303 -1.31 -10.80 -32.72
N ASP A 304 -2.59 -11.12 -32.70
CA ASP A 304 -3.43 -11.14 -31.50
C ASP A 304 -2.98 -12.22 -30.49
N ASP A 305 -2.26 -13.25 -30.95
CA ASP A 305 -1.70 -14.30 -30.08
C ASP A 305 -0.69 -13.75 -29.09
N LYS A 306 0.08 -12.72 -29.46
CA LYS A 306 1.07 -12.10 -28.55
C LYS A 306 0.38 -11.44 -27.36
N TYR A 307 -0.68 -10.68 -27.61
CA TYR A 307 -1.41 -9.99 -26.55
C TYR A 307 -2.27 -10.95 -25.73
N LEU A 308 -2.86 -11.99 -26.36
CA LEU A 308 -3.53 -13.07 -25.65
C LEU A 308 -2.58 -13.81 -24.71
N TYR A 309 -1.39 -14.16 -25.18
CA TYR A 309 -0.37 -14.82 -24.37
C TYR A 309 0.11 -13.94 -23.20
N SER A 310 0.39 -12.66 -23.47
CA SER A 310 0.75 -11.70 -22.42
C SER A 310 -0.35 -11.52 -21.37
N CYS A 311 -1.62 -11.40 -21.81
CA CYS A 311 -2.76 -11.34 -20.90
C CYS A 311 -2.88 -12.62 -20.07
N SER A 312 -2.71 -13.80 -20.68
CA SER A 312 -2.77 -15.10 -20.02
C SER A 312 -1.75 -15.21 -18.88
N ASN A 313 -0.47 -14.97 -19.19
CA ASN A 313 0.62 -15.08 -18.22
C ASN A 313 0.46 -14.08 -17.07
N THR A 314 0.08 -12.83 -17.39
CA THR A 314 -0.12 -11.79 -16.37
C THR A 314 -1.34 -12.10 -15.50
N SER A 315 -2.42 -12.62 -16.09
CA SER A 315 -3.61 -13.06 -15.33
C SER A 315 -3.27 -14.21 -14.39
N GLU A 316 -2.49 -15.20 -14.83
CA GLU A 316 -2.05 -16.31 -13.98
C GLU A 316 -1.16 -15.83 -12.82
N ALA A 317 -0.22 -14.92 -13.09
CA ALA A 317 0.63 -14.32 -12.07
C ALA A 317 -0.19 -13.56 -11.01
N LEU A 318 -1.15 -12.74 -11.44
CA LEU A 318 -2.06 -11.99 -10.55
C LEU A 318 -2.94 -12.93 -9.71
N ILE A 319 -3.52 -13.98 -10.31
CA ILE A 319 -4.32 -14.97 -9.59
C ILE A 319 -3.48 -15.68 -8.53
N LYS A 320 -2.23 -16.06 -8.83
CA LYS A 320 -1.30 -16.64 -7.85
C LYS A 320 -0.99 -15.66 -6.72
N LYS A 321 -0.72 -14.38 -7.03
CA LYS A 321 -0.50 -13.32 -6.03
C LYS A 321 -1.72 -13.15 -5.10
N MET A 322 -2.95 -13.24 -5.62
CA MET A 322 -4.18 -13.15 -4.82
C MET A 322 -4.45 -14.43 -4.01
N SER A 323 -4.14 -15.61 -4.56
CA SER A 323 -4.41 -16.92 -3.94
C SER A 323 -3.42 -17.30 -2.83
N SER A 324 -2.17 -16.88 -2.96
CA SER A 324 -1.08 -17.18 -2.00
C SER A 324 -1.35 -16.72 -0.55
N LYS A 325 -2.37 -15.87 -0.32
CA LYS A 325 -2.73 -15.37 1.01
C LYS A 325 -4.01 -15.95 1.62
N LYS A 326 -4.69 -16.91 0.97
CA LYS A 326 -5.77 -17.67 1.65
C LYS A 326 -5.28 -18.43 2.89
N SER A 327 -3.97 -18.68 3.02
CA SER A 327 -3.34 -19.25 4.23
C SER A 327 -3.02 -18.22 5.34
N SER A 328 -3.06 -16.91 5.05
CA SER A 328 -2.58 -15.89 6.01
C SER A 328 -3.66 -15.31 6.94
N LYS A 329 -4.94 -15.65 6.73
CA LYS A 329 -6.06 -15.21 7.60
C LYS A 329 -6.79 -16.35 8.32
N GLY A 330 -6.30 -17.59 8.24
CA GLY A 330 -6.91 -18.75 8.92
C GLY A 330 -5.95 -19.86 9.30
N GLY A 331 -4.63 -19.65 9.24
CA GLY A 331 -3.66 -20.61 9.74
C GLY A 331 -3.54 -20.50 11.26
N PHE A 332 -3.89 -21.57 11.98
CA PHE A 332 -3.60 -21.73 13.40
C PHE A 332 -2.17 -21.23 13.68
N PRO A 333 -1.95 -20.28 14.62
CA PRO A 333 -0.71 -19.55 14.72
C PRO A 333 0.38 -20.44 15.28
N TRP A 334 0.96 -21.31 14.45
CA TRP A 334 1.89 -22.36 14.85
C TRP A 334 3.09 -21.81 15.62
N LYS A 335 3.54 -20.58 15.32
CA LYS A 335 4.60 -19.90 16.10
C LYS A 335 4.17 -19.59 17.53
N THR A 336 2.94 -19.12 17.71
CA THR A 336 2.34 -18.86 19.03
C THR A 336 2.01 -20.17 19.75
N GLY A 337 1.48 -21.16 19.02
CA GLY A 337 1.24 -22.52 19.51
C GLY A 337 2.51 -23.20 19.98
N CYS A 338 3.58 -23.19 19.18
CA CYS A 338 4.91 -23.71 19.55
C CYS A 338 5.48 -22.98 20.77
N PHE A 339 5.30 -21.66 20.87
CA PHE A 339 5.75 -20.91 22.04
C PHE A 339 5.01 -21.35 23.32
N PHE A 340 3.68 -21.47 23.29
CA PHE A 340 2.91 -21.98 24.43
C PHE A 340 3.21 -23.45 24.72
N LEU A 341 3.45 -24.27 23.71
CA LEU A 341 3.81 -25.68 23.86
C LEU A 341 5.19 -25.83 24.51
N LEU A 342 6.16 -24.98 24.16
CA LEU A 342 7.46 -24.90 24.84
C LEU A 342 7.33 -24.44 26.30
N LEU A 343 6.44 -23.48 26.59
CA LEU A 343 6.16 -23.06 27.97
C LEU A 343 5.52 -24.19 28.79
N ILE A 344 4.60 -24.97 28.21
CA ILE A 344 3.97 -26.12 28.87
C ILE A 344 5.00 -27.23 29.10
N ILE A 345 5.83 -27.57 28.10
CA ILE A 345 6.92 -28.54 28.27
C ILE A 345 7.89 -28.06 29.36
N GLY A 346 8.27 -26.79 29.35
CA GLY A 346 9.13 -26.19 30.38
C GLY A 346 8.51 -26.27 31.78
N ALA A 347 7.21 -26.02 31.91
CA ALA A 347 6.49 -26.13 33.17
C ALA A 347 6.40 -27.58 33.67
N ILE A 348 6.16 -28.56 32.78
CA ILE A 348 6.15 -29.99 33.10
C ILE A 348 7.54 -30.44 33.57
N VAL A 349 8.59 -30.06 32.84
CA VAL A 349 9.99 -30.38 33.21
C VAL A 349 10.37 -29.74 34.54
N ALA A 350 9.98 -28.48 34.78
CA ALA A 350 10.25 -27.78 36.03
C ALA A 350 9.53 -28.42 37.23
N TYR A 351 8.26 -28.81 37.06
CA TYR A 351 7.48 -29.49 38.09
C TYR A 351 8.04 -30.89 38.41
N ASP A 352 8.41 -31.66 37.38
CA ASP A 352 8.97 -33.00 37.53
C ASP A 352 10.35 -32.93 38.22
N THR A 353 11.19 -31.96 37.83
CA THR A 353 12.50 -31.71 38.45
C THR A 353 12.40 -31.27 39.91
N HIS A 354 11.40 -30.44 40.23
CA HIS A 354 11.11 -30.05 41.61
C HIS A 354 10.67 -31.24 42.46
N LYS A 355 9.90 -32.17 41.90
CA LYS A 355 9.41 -33.36 42.62
C LYS A 355 10.51 -34.38 42.90
N HIS A 356 11.51 -34.50 42.02
CA HIS A 356 12.56 -35.53 42.12
C HIS A 356 13.96 -35.00 42.45
N GLY A 357 14.10 -33.68 42.69
CA GLY A 357 15.32 -33.04 43.21
C GLY A 357 16.47 -32.89 42.21
N SER A 358 16.52 -33.70 41.14
CA SER A 358 17.43 -33.53 40.02
C SER A 358 16.78 -34.00 38.72
N PHE A 359 17.11 -33.37 37.58
CA PHE A 359 16.56 -33.73 36.27
C PHE A 359 16.86 -35.20 35.93
N GLU A 360 18.00 -35.73 36.33
CA GLU A 360 18.43 -37.11 36.12
C GLU A 360 17.58 -38.16 36.88
N ALA A 361 16.95 -37.75 37.99
CA ALA A 361 16.07 -38.58 38.81
C ALA A 361 14.59 -38.52 38.38
N THR A 362 14.22 -37.59 37.49
CA THR A 362 12.83 -37.38 37.03
C THR A 362 12.32 -38.47 36.09
N SER A 363 11.00 -38.62 35.99
CA SER A 363 10.36 -39.47 34.98
C SER A 363 10.67 -38.99 33.56
N THR A 364 10.71 -37.66 33.34
CA THR A 364 11.07 -37.05 32.04
C THR A 364 12.53 -37.28 31.67
N GLY A 365 13.45 -37.18 32.63
CA GLY A 365 14.88 -37.44 32.44
C GLY A 365 15.22 -38.91 32.29
N LYS A 366 14.48 -39.82 32.95
CA LYS A 366 14.54 -41.27 32.66
C LYS A 366 14.06 -41.56 31.25
N PHE A 367 12.90 -41.03 30.84
CA PHE A 367 12.37 -41.17 29.48
C PHE A 367 13.34 -40.67 28.40
N MET A 368 13.95 -39.49 28.58
CA MET A 368 14.93 -38.96 27.61
C MET A 368 16.22 -39.78 27.53
N ARG A 369 16.62 -40.44 28.61
CA ARG A 369 17.80 -41.31 28.67
C ARG A 369 17.51 -42.69 28.09
N GLU A 370 16.36 -43.29 28.42
CA GLU A 370 15.91 -44.58 27.90
C GLU A 370 15.72 -44.54 26.38
N ASN A 371 15.28 -43.40 25.83
CA ASN A 371 15.13 -43.19 24.39
C ASN A 371 16.40 -42.62 23.70
N GLY A 372 17.54 -42.52 24.39
CA GLY A 372 18.81 -42.06 23.82
C GLY A 372 18.84 -40.58 23.37
N ILE A 373 17.81 -39.81 23.68
CA ILE A 373 17.65 -38.40 23.28
C ILE A 373 18.72 -37.52 23.96
N THR A 374 19.07 -37.81 25.21
CA THR A 374 20.15 -37.08 25.91
C THR A 374 21.50 -37.29 25.26
N ALA A 375 21.85 -38.53 24.89
CA ALA A 375 23.10 -38.85 24.22
C ALA A 375 23.17 -38.25 22.80
N PHE A 376 22.05 -38.27 22.07
CA PHE A 376 21.96 -37.62 20.76
C PHE A 376 22.08 -36.10 20.87
N ALA A 377 21.33 -35.46 21.78
CA ALA A 377 21.39 -34.01 21.99
C ALA A 377 22.80 -33.56 22.45
N GLN A 378 23.45 -34.33 23.32
CA GLN A 378 24.81 -34.05 23.77
C GLN A 378 25.83 -34.23 22.64
N LYS A 379 25.69 -35.28 21.83
CA LYS A 379 26.51 -35.51 20.63
C LYS A 379 26.33 -34.38 19.61
N THR A 380 25.10 -33.97 19.32
CA THR A 380 24.79 -32.87 18.40
C THR A 380 25.30 -31.54 18.94
N TRP A 381 25.12 -31.25 20.22
CA TRP A 381 25.60 -30.01 20.84
C TRP A 381 27.13 -29.89 20.81
N VAL A 382 27.84 -30.97 21.15
CA VAL A 382 29.31 -31.00 21.11
C VAL A 382 29.83 -30.86 19.67
N SER A 383 29.21 -31.54 18.70
CA SER A 383 29.58 -31.39 17.28
C SER A 383 29.29 -29.98 16.75
N THR A 384 28.10 -29.44 17.00
CA THR A 384 27.74 -28.08 16.56
C THR A 384 28.68 -27.04 17.17
N LYS A 385 28.99 -27.14 18.46
CA LYS A 385 29.94 -26.23 19.12
C LYS A 385 31.34 -26.34 18.52
N LEU A 386 31.82 -27.55 18.24
CA LEU A 386 33.14 -27.79 17.65
C LEU A 386 33.26 -27.18 16.25
N TYR A 387 32.25 -27.37 15.40
CA TYR A 387 32.26 -26.82 14.04
C TYR A 387 32.05 -25.30 14.02
N SER A 388 31.22 -24.76 14.91
CA SER A 388 31.04 -23.31 15.04
C SER A 388 32.31 -22.63 15.56
N ALA A 389 33.00 -23.22 16.54
CA ALA A 389 34.27 -22.67 17.06
C ALA A 389 35.38 -22.72 16.00
N LYS A 390 35.55 -23.86 15.32
CA LYS A 390 36.51 -23.99 14.20
C LYS A 390 36.20 -23.05 13.04
N GLY A 391 34.93 -22.84 12.73
CA GLY A 391 34.50 -21.88 11.71
C GLY A 391 34.84 -20.43 12.09
N LEU A 392 34.70 -20.07 13.36
CA LEU A 392 35.03 -18.73 13.86
C LEU A 392 36.55 -18.49 13.86
N GLU A 393 37.35 -19.46 14.32
CA GLU A 393 38.83 -19.39 14.33
C GLU A 393 39.41 -19.38 12.90
N TYR A 394 38.79 -20.12 11.98
CA TYR A 394 39.16 -20.09 10.56
C TYR A 394 38.84 -18.74 9.90
N LEU A 395 37.72 -18.11 10.24
CA LEU A 395 37.36 -16.77 9.77
C LEU A 395 38.27 -15.68 10.36
N GLU A 396 38.63 -15.80 11.64
CA GLU A 396 39.56 -14.88 12.32
C GLU A 396 40.97 -14.94 11.70
N SER A 397 41.45 -16.13 11.35
CA SER A 397 42.79 -16.34 10.76
C SER A 397 42.89 -16.07 9.26
N THR A 398 41.81 -16.24 8.49
CA THR A 398 41.83 -16.16 7.02
C THR A 398 41.30 -14.82 6.49
N SER A 399 40.42 -14.13 7.21
CA SER A 399 39.87 -12.82 6.79
C SER A 399 39.34 -11.99 7.98
N PRO A 400 40.21 -11.18 8.62
CA PRO A 400 39.85 -10.37 9.80
C PRO A 400 38.71 -9.37 9.56
N GLU A 401 38.55 -8.89 8.32
CA GLU A 401 37.47 -7.96 7.94
C GLU A 401 36.09 -8.64 7.96
N TYR A 402 36.00 -9.91 7.53
CA TYR A 402 34.76 -10.68 7.58
C TYR A 402 34.42 -11.12 9.01
N TYR A 403 35.42 -11.46 9.81
CA TYR A 403 35.23 -11.71 11.24
C TYR A 403 34.64 -10.46 11.94
N LYS A 404 35.22 -9.29 11.68
CA LYS A 404 34.72 -8.02 12.21
C LYS A 404 33.29 -7.73 11.75
N ALA A 405 32.95 -7.96 10.48
CA ALA A 405 31.58 -7.81 9.98
C ALA A 405 30.58 -8.76 10.66
N VAL A 406 30.97 -10.00 10.95
CA VAL A 406 30.13 -10.98 11.68
C VAL A 406 29.97 -10.59 13.15
N VAL A 407 31.01 -10.08 13.81
CA VAL A 407 30.94 -9.55 15.18
C VAL A 407 30.07 -8.29 15.24
N ASP A 408 30.26 -7.35 14.32
CA ASP A 408 29.49 -6.11 14.24
C ASP A 408 28.01 -6.40 13.91
N PHE A 409 27.73 -7.42 13.09
CA PHE A 409 26.37 -7.88 12.81
C PHE A 409 25.73 -8.57 14.02
N SER A 410 26.45 -9.41 14.75
CA SER A 410 25.89 -10.24 15.83
C SER A 410 25.74 -9.51 17.17
N THR A 411 26.64 -8.55 17.47
CA THR A 411 26.62 -7.71 18.67
C THR A 411 25.26 -7.06 18.97
N PRO A 412 24.57 -6.39 18.00
CA PRO A 412 23.27 -5.78 18.27
C PRO A 412 22.18 -6.81 18.61
N TYR A 413 22.21 -8.02 18.06
CA TYR A 413 21.22 -9.06 18.38
C TYR A 413 21.43 -9.68 19.76
N VAL A 414 22.69 -9.88 20.16
CA VAL A 414 23.04 -10.33 21.51
C VAL A 414 22.62 -9.29 22.54
N LYS A 415 22.87 -8.00 22.25
CA LYS A 415 22.43 -6.88 23.09
C LYS A 415 20.91 -6.79 23.16
N LEU A 416 20.22 -6.90 22.02
CA LEU A 416 18.75 -6.91 21.96
C LEU A 416 18.15 -8.06 22.77
N ALA A 417 18.74 -9.26 22.73
CA ALA A 417 18.28 -10.39 23.52
C ALA A 417 18.45 -10.14 25.04
N GLY A 418 19.58 -9.53 25.45
CA GLY A 418 19.82 -9.10 26.83
C GLY A 418 18.85 -8.00 27.29
N ASP A 419 18.61 -7.01 26.45
CA ASP A 419 17.68 -5.90 26.72
C ASP A 419 16.24 -6.40 26.78
N PHE A 420 15.84 -7.31 25.90
CA PHE A 420 14.52 -7.96 25.94
C PHE A 420 14.32 -8.76 27.22
N TYR A 421 15.34 -9.52 27.67
CA TYR A 421 15.31 -10.22 28.96
C TYR A 421 15.11 -9.26 30.15
N LEU A 422 15.83 -8.12 30.17
CA LEU A 422 15.68 -7.09 31.19
C LEU A 422 14.28 -6.44 31.18
N VAL A 423 13.74 -6.15 30.00
CA VAL A 423 12.39 -5.58 29.84
C VAL A 423 11.32 -6.55 30.31
N VAL A 424 11.41 -7.84 29.93
CA VAL A 424 10.48 -8.88 30.36
C VAL A 424 10.54 -9.07 31.88
N LYS A 425 11.75 -9.11 32.46
CA LYS A 425 11.95 -9.18 33.92
C LYS A 425 11.29 -7.99 34.64
N ASN A 426 11.59 -6.77 34.22
CA ASN A 426 11.08 -5.56 34.88
C ASN A 426 9.57 -5.39 34.69
N SER A 427 9.04 -5.77 33.52
CA SER A 427 7.59 -5.74 33.26
C SER A 427 6.86 -6.78 34.10
N SER A 428 7.42 -7.97 34.28
CA SER A 428 6.86 -9.02 35.14
C SER A 428 6.80 -8.60 36.60
N VAL A 429 7.85 -7.92 37.10
CA VAL A 429 7.89 -7.36 38.46
C VAL A 429 6.84 -6.25 38.63
N LYS A 430 6.71 -5.32 37.68
CA LYS A 430 5.68 -4.26 37.74
C LYS A 430 4.26 -4.81 37.67
N LEU A 431 4.03 -5.85 36.86
CA LEU A 431 2.73 -6.49 36.74
C LEU A 431 2.34 -7.19 38.04
N TYR A 432 3.32 -7.81 38.71
CA TYR A 432 3.15 -8.40 40.04
C TYR A 432 2.80 -7.35 41.11
N ASP A 433 3.52 -6.23 41.16
CA ASP A 433 3.25 -5.14 42.12
C ASP A 433 1.87 -4.49 41.90
N ASN A 434 1.49 -4.26 40.63
CA ASN A 434 0.19 -3.68 40.28
C ASN A 434 -0.96 -4.63 40.63
N VAL A 435 -0.81 -5.93 40.37
CA VAL A 435 -1.82 -6.95 40.72
C VAL A 435 -1.90 -7.12 42.24
N SER A 436 -0.76 -7.13 42.94
CA SER A 436 -0.70 -7.18 44.42
C SER A 436 -1.44 -6.00 45.04
N THR A 437 -1.17 -4.78 44.56
CA THR A 437 -1.81 -3.55 45.05
C THR A 437 -3.32 -3.53 44.75
N TYR A 438 -3.72 -4.01 43.57
CA TYR A 438 -5.13 -4.13 43.18
C TYR A 438 -5.89 -5.16 44.02
N VAL A 439 -5.28 -6.32 44.29
CA VAL A 439 -5.85 -7.40 45.10
C VAL A 439 -6.00 -6.96 46.56
N VAL A 440 -4.98 -6.33 47.15
CA VAL A 440 -5.04 -5.80 48.52
C VAL A 440 -6.13 -4.72 48.65
N ALA A 441 -6.32 -3.87 47.64
CA ALA A 441 -7.34 -2.82 47.66
C ALA A 441 -8.78 -3.36 47.48
N LYS A 442 -8.97 -4.48 46.78
CA LYS A 442 -10.31 -5.00 46.44
C LYS A 442 -10.79 -6.14 47.35
N ILE A 443 -9.90 -6.83 48.07
CA ILE A 443 -10.26 -7.86 49.06
C ILE A 443 -11.29 -7.37 50.10
N PRO A 444 -11.14 -6.18 50.73
CA PRO A 444 -12.09 -5.72 51.75
C PRO A 444 -13.46 -5.38 51.16
N VAL A 445 -13.50 -4.88 49.92
CA VAL A 445 -14.74 -4.50 49.21
C VAL A 445 -15.54 -5.74 48.82
N ILE A 446 -14.86 -6.81 48.44
CA ILE A 446 -15.46 -8.10 48.10
C ILE A 446 -15.96 -8.80 49.37
N GLN A 447 -15.21 -8.76 50.48
CA GLN A 447 -15.67 -9.28 51.78
C GLN A 447 -16.94 -8.57 52.27
N ALA A 448 -16.98 -7.24 52.24
CA ALA A 448 -18.16 -6.48 52.67
C ALA A 448 -19.41 -6.74 51.80
N SER A 449 -19.22 -6.97 50.50
CA SER A 449 -20.33 -7.26 49.58
C SER A 449 -20.87 -8.69 49.75
N VAL A 450 -20.02 -9.66 50.08
CA VAL A 450 -20.42 -11.06 50.24
C VAL A 450 -21.14 -11.28 51.58
N GLU A 451 -20.69 -10.63 52.66
CA GLU A 451 -21.35 -10.68 53.98
C GLU A 451 -22.77 -10.07 53.97
N HIS A 452 -23.02 -9.06 53.11
CA HIS A 452 -24.32 -8.41 52.98
C HIS A 452 -25.36 -9.30 52.28
N TYR A 453 -24.92 -10.14 51.34
CA TYR A 453 -25.83 -10.94 50.52
C TYR A 453 -26.01 -12.38 51.03
N VAL A 454 -25.01 -13.00 51.68
CA VAL A 454 -25.13 -14.38 52.19
C VAL A 454 -24.23 -14.63 53.43
N PRO A 455 -24.76 -14.49 54.67
CA PRO A 455 -23.99 -14.80 55.88
C PRO A 455 -23.76 -16.31 56.04
N GLY A 456 -22.54 -16.71 56.38
CA GLY A 456 -22.18 -18.10 56.74
C GLY A 456 -21.53 -18.96 55.65
N LEU A 457 -21.36 -18.48 54.41
CA LEU A 457 -20.61 -19.22 53.37
C LEU A 457 -19.09 -19.24 53.63
N LEU A 458 -18.60 -18.31 54.47
CA LEU A 458 -17.17 -18.04 54.66
C LEU A 458 -16.44 -19.14 55.45
N ASP A 459 -17.14 -19.84 56.35
CA ASP A 459 -16.52 -20.89 57.19
C ASP A 459 -16.09 -22.13 56.39
N SER A 460 -16.76 -22.43 55.27
CA SER A 460 -16.41 -23.60 54.43
C SER A 460 -15.31 -23.32 53.41
N VAL A 461 -15.07 -22.05 53.05
CA VAL A 461 -14.03 -21.65 52.08
C VAL A 461 -12.70 -21.32 52.79
N GLN A 462 -12.75 -20.78 54.01
CA GLN A 462 -11.57 -20.37 54.78
C GLN A 462 -10.65 -21.56 55.14
N LYS A 463 -11.21 -22.77 55.32
CA LYS A 463 -10.41 -23.96 55.68
C LYS A 463 -9.60 -24.57 54.52
N ASN A 464 -10.02 -24.33 53.28
CA ASN A 464 -9.32 -24.82 52.08
C ASN A 464 -8.44 -23.75 51.41
N SER A 465 -8.77 -22.46 51.53
CA SER A 465 -7.97 -21.38 50.97
C SER A 465 -6.68 -21.10 51.77
N LEU A 466 -6.73 -21.21 53.12
CA LEU A 466 -5.55 -21.00 53.97
C LEU A 466 -4.47 -22.06 53.74
N LYS A 467 -4.84 -23.33 53.50
CA LYS A 467 -3.89 -24.39 53.13
C LYS A 467 -3.21 -24.11 51.78
N GLY A 468 -3.96 -23.60 50.79
CA GLY A 468 -3.40 -23.26 49.48
C GLY A 468 -2.38 -22.12 49.55
N VAL A 469 -2.67 -21.08 50.32
CA VAL A 469 -1.79 -19.91 50.46
C VAL A 469 -0.54 -20.24 51.28
N GLU A 470 -0.66 -21.05 52.32
CA GLU A 470 0.48 -21.49 53.14
C GLU A 470 1.40 -22.44 52.36
N ILE A 471 0.83 -23.33 51.54
CA ILE A 471 1.59 -24.18 50.60
C ILE A 471 2.33 -23.29 49.58
N VAL A 472 1.67 -22.30 48.97
CA VAL A 472 2.32 -21.39 48.02
C VAL A 472 3.46 -20.60 48.68
N LYS A 473 3.28 -20.14 49.92
CA LYS A 473 4.31 -19.41 50.67
C LYS A 473 5.52 -20.30 50.99
N ILE A 474 5.30 -21.51 51.49
CA ILE A 474 6.36 -22.48 51.83
C ILE A 474 7.11 -22.92 50.55
N TYR A 475 6.40 -23.22 49.47
CA TYR A 475 7.03 -23.60 48.20
C TYR A 475 7.77 -22.42 47.55
N SER A 476 7.27 -21.20 47.65
CA SER A 476 7.96 -20.02 47.11
C SER A 476 9.27 -19.69 47.87
N ALA A 477 9.28 -19.84 49.20
CA ALA A 477 10.49 -19.68 50.01
C ALA A 477 11.51 -20.79 49.73
N TRP A 478 11.04 -22.03 49.60
CA TRP A 478 11.88 -23.18 49.27
C TRP A 478 12.50 -23.06 47.87
N ILE A 479 11.75 -22.60 46.87
CA ILE A 479 12.27 -22.35 45.51
C ILE A 479 13.33 -21.25 45.52
N ALA A 480 13.12 -20.19 46.30
CA ALA A 480 14.09 -19.09 46.42
C ALA A 480 15.42 -19.57 47.05
N GLU A 481 15.36 -20.34 48.13
CA GLU A 481 16.55 -20.91 48.77
C GLU A 481 17.27 -21.92 47.86
N GLN A 482 16.53 -22.81 47.18
CA GLN A 482 17.12 -23.77 46.24
C GLN A 482 17.77 -23.10 45.02
N THR A 483 17.24 -21.97 44.55
CA THR A 483 17.82 -21.21 43.44
C THR A 483 19.16 -20.59 43.84
N VAL A 484 19.24 -20.04 45.05
CA VAL A 484 20.49 -19.48 45.58
C VAL A 484 21.52 -20.58 45.81
N GLU A 485 21.13 -21.69 46.43
CA GLU A 485 22.05 -22.79 46.74
C GLU A 485 22.58 -23.48 45.47
N ASN A 486 21.72 -23.71 44.47
CA ASN A 486 22.13 -24.32 43.20
C ASN A 486 22.97 -23.39 42.33
N SER A 487 22.74 -22.08 42.39
CA SER A 487 23.61 -21.12 41.70
C SER A 487 25.02 -21.12 42.29
N VAL A 488 25.16 -21.18 43.62
CA VAL A 488 26.46 -21.28 44.30
C VAL A 488 27.14 -22.62 44.01
N LYS A 489 26.40 -23.74 43.99
CA LYS A 489 26.94 -25.06 43.61
C LYS A 489 27.36 -25.11 42.14
N ALA A 490 26.59 -24.52 41.24
CA ALA A 490 26.92 -24.43 39.82
C ALA A 490 28.18 -23.56 39.59
N THR A 491 28.27 -22.41 40.23
CA THR A 491 29.47 -21.55 40.16
C THR A 491 30.71 -22.26 40.71
N ARG A 492 30.57 -23.00 41.82
CA ARG A 492 31.67 -23.78 42.39
C ARG A 492 32.07 -24.96 41.49
N TRP A 493 31.10 -25.69 40.94
CA TRP A 493 31.35 -26.80 40.02
C TRP A 493 32.02 -26.34 38.73
N LEU A 494 31.59 -25.21 38.16
CA LEU A 494 32.21 -24.59 36.99
C LEU A 494 33.66 -24.22 37.28
N LYS A 495 33.93 -23.57 38.42
CA LYS A 495 35.27 -23.17 38.84
C LYS A 495 36.21 -24.37 39.01
N THR A 496 35.72 -25.49 39.51
CA THR A 496 36.55 -26.67 39.81
C THR A 496 36.68 -27.66 38.65
N ASN A 497 35.65 -27.86 37.83
CA ASN A 497 35.66 -28.87 36.77
C ASN A 497 35.92 -28.32 35.36
N VAL A 498 35.45 -27.10 35.07
CA VAL A 498 35.51 -26.52 33.71
C VAL A 498 36.75 -25.65 33.52
N PHE A 499 37.15 -24.88 34.52
CA PHE A 499 38.28 -23.95 34.37
C PHE A 499 39.65 -24.54 34.77
N VAL A 500 39.69 -25.56 35.64
CA VAL A 500 40.98 -26.12 36.15
C VAL A 500 40.97 -27.66 36.23
N GLY A 501 39.84 -28.32 35.95
CA GLY A 501 39.63 -29.76 36.21
C GLY A 501 39.63 -30.65 34.95
N LYS A 502 39.04 -31.85 35.03
CA LYS A 502 39.02 -32.89 33.96
C LYS A 502 38.36 -32.47 32.63
N LEU A 503 37.74 -31.29 32.58
CA LEU A 503 37.17 -30.69 31.38
C LEU A 503 37.90 -29.39 31.00
N SER A 504 39.11 -29.19 31.51
CA SER A 504 39.98 -28.10 31.09
C SER A 504 40.33 -28.24 29.60
N PRO A 505 40.67 -27.13 28.93
CA PRO A 505 41.09 -27.16 27.53
C PRO A 505 42.19 -28.20 27.26
N GLU A 506 43.16 -28.35 28.16
CA GLU A 506 44.28 -29.30 27.99
C GLU A 506 43.84 -30.76 28.12
N SER A 507 42.95 -31.07 29.07
CA SER A 507 42.45 -32.45 29.26
C SER A 507 41.52 -32.90 28.13
N LEU A 508 40.69 -31.99 27.61
CA LEU A 508 39.83 -32.24 26.44
C LEU A 508 40.65 -32.45 25.16
N GLN A 509 41.78 -31.75 25.00
CA GLN A 509 42.70 -31.96 23.89
C GLN A 509 43.35 -33.36 23.95
N SER A 510 43.77 -33.81 25.14
CA SER A 510 44.32 -35.15 25.36
C SER A 510 43.31 -36.27 25.02
N TYR A 511 42.05 -36.16 25.49
CA TYR A 511 41.00 -37.13 25.18
C TYR A 511 40.65 -37.18 23.69
N ALA A 512 40.66 -36.03 23.01
CA ALA A 512 40.43 -35.95 21.57
C ALA A 512 41.54 -36.65 20.78
N SER A 513 42.82 -36.45 21.16
CA SER A 513 43.95 -37.15 20.53
C SER A 513 43.89 -38.66 20.75
N GLN A 514 43.47 -39.11 21.94
CA GLN A 514 43.32 -40.54 22.23
C GLN A 514 42.21 -41.18 21.40
N ALA A 515 41.05 -40.52 21.30
CA ALA A 515 39.91 -41.00 20.51
C ALA A 515 40.22 -41.07 19.00
N ILE A 516 40.99 -40.11 18.48
CA ILE A 516 41.45 -40.13 17.07
C ILE A 516 42.38 -41.32 16.83
N ASN A 517 43.34 -41.57 17.73
CA ASN A 517 44.23 -42.73 17.61
C ASN A 517 43.45 -44.06 17.66
N THR A 518 42.50 -44.22 18.58
CA THR A 518 41.69 -45.44 18.68
C THR A 518 40.83 -45.65 17.42
N THR A 519 40.27 -44.58 16.86
CA THR A 519 39.48 -44.63 15.62
C THR A 519 40.35 -45.03 14.43
N HIS A 520 41.58 -44.51 14.36
CA HIS A 520 42.55 -44.88 13.33
C HIS A 520 42.93 -46.38 13.43
N THR A 521 43.14 -46.90 14.64
CA THR A 521 43.44 -48.33 14.86
C THR A 521 42.30 -49.24 14.42
N PHE A 522 41.05 -48.92 14.78
CA PHE A 522 39.88 -49.70 14.35
C PHE A 522 39.65 -49.64 12.84
N ALA A 523 39.87 -48.48 12.23
CA ALA A 523 39.77 -48.33 10.77
C ALA A 523 40.81 -49.19 10.04
N SER A 524 42.05 -49.22 10.53
CA SER A 524 43.11 -50.09 9.98
C SER A 524 42.75 -51.57 10.11
N GLN A 525 42.30 -52.02 11.29
CA GLN A 525 41.91 -53.41 11.51
C GLN A 525 40.73 -53.84 10.63
N THR A 526 39.77 -52.93 10.42
CA THR A 526 38.62 -53.18 9.54
C THR A 526 39.06 -53.28 8.08
N TYR A 527 39.99 -52.42 7.65
CA TYR A 527 40.58 -52.47 6.31
C TYR A 527 41.32 -53.79 6.07
N ASP A 528 42.16 -54.21 7.03
CA ASP A 528 42.92 -55.46 6.94
C ASP A 528 41.99 -56.68 6.89
N TRP A 529 40.92 -56.69 7.69
CA TRP A 529 39.90 -57.74 7.67
C TRP A 529 39.15 -57.83 6.33
N VAL A 530 38.77 -56.68 5.74
CA VAL A 530 38.13 -56.64 4.42
C VAL A 530 39.09 -57.13 3.34
N TYR A 531 40.36 -56.70 3.39
CA TYR A 531 41.39 -57.12 2.44
C TYR A 531 41.63 -58.64 2.48
N GLU A 532 41.70 -59.22 3.68
CA GLU A 532 41.82 -60.67 3.88
C GLU A 532 40.60 -61.44 3.33
N LYS A 533 39.38 -60.92 3.53
CA LYS A 533 38.14 -61.50 2.98
C LYS A 533 38.07 -61.44 1.46
N VAL A 534 38.57 -60.36 0.86
CA VAL A 534 38.64 -60.22 -0.60
C VAL A 534 39.68 -61.17 -1.21
N GLN A 535 40.85 -61.32 -0.59
CA GLN A 535 41.87 -62.28 -1.05
C GLN A 535 41.46 -63.75 -0.89
N THR A 536 40.69 -64.08 0.14
CA THR A 536 40.18 -65.45 0.32
C THR A 536 39.09 -65.78 -0.69
N LEU A 537 38.28 -64.81 -1.09
CA LEU A 537 37.30 -64.98 -2.17
C LEU A 537 37.95 -65.07 -3.56
N SER A 538 39.07 -64.36 -3.81
CA SER A 538 39.78 -64.40 -5.09
C SER A 538 40.63 -65.66 -5.33
N LYS A 539 40.72 -66.57 -4.35
CA LYS A 539 41.42 -67.87 -4.47
C LYS A 539 40.44 -69.05 -4.65
N VAL A 540 39.14 -68.76 -4.74
CA VAL A 540 38.09 -69.75 -5.01
C VAL A 540 37.48 -69.42 -6.36
N GLU A 541 38.28 -69.58 -7.42
CA GLU A 541 37.86 -69.82 -8.80
C GLU A 541 38.94 -70.68 -9.48
#